data_AF-A0A357Z7E3-F1
#
_entry.id   AF-A0A357Z7E3-F1
#
_cell.length_a   1.000
_cell.length_b   1.000
_cell.length_c   1.000
_cell.angle_alpha   90.00
_cell.angle_beta   90.00
_cell.angle_gamma   90.00
#
_symmetry.space_group_name_H-M   'P 1'
#
loop_
_entity.id
_entity.type
_entity.pdbx_description
1 polymer ?
#
loop_
_entity_poly.entity_id
_entity_poly.type
_entity_poly.pdbx_seq_one_letter_code
_entity_poly.pdbx_strand_id
1 'polypeptide(L)' 'YVPKMYEVLHATPLVNPQKTFSMTINVPDNVGDYPYICSFPGHWRIMNGVMKVIAK' A
#
# COMPACT_ATOMS: atom_id res chain seq x y z
N TYR A 1 -0.39 -8.17 -9.45
CA TYR A 1 -0.20 -9.31 -8.54
C TYR A 1 -0.29 -8.81 -7.12
N VAL A 2 -1.04 -9.47 -6.24
CA VAL A 2 -1.10 -9.15 -4.80
C VAL A 2 -0.96 -10.48 -4.06
N PRO A 3 0.04 -10.66 -3.18
CA PRO A 3 0.20 -11.90 -2.44
C PRO A 3 -0.98 -12.11 -1.49
N LYS A 4 -1.46 -13.36 -1.37
CA LYS A 4 -2.50 -13.73 -0.41
C LYS A 4 -1.87 -13.96 0.96
N MET A 5 -1.71 -12.89 1.73
CA MET A 5 -1.13 -12.90 3.06
C MET A 5 -1.88 -11.91 3.96
N TYR A 6 -1.92 -12.16 5.26
CA TYR A 6 -2.73 -11.39 6.20
C TYR A 6 -2.15 -9.99 6.47
N GLU A 7 -0.85 -9.81 6.18
CA GLU A 7 -0.13 -8.55 6.34
C GLU A 7 -0.49 -7.53 5.25
N VAL A 8 -1.10 -7.98 4.14
CA VAL A 8 -1.68 -7.07 3.15
C VAL A 8 -3.02 -6.58 3.69
N LEU A 9 -2.99 -5.45 4.38
CA LEU A 9 -4.18 -4.83 4.96
C LEU A 9 -5.14 -4.33 3.88
N HIS A 10 -4.60 -3.70 2.83
CA HIS A 10 -5.35 -3.17 1.71
C HIS A 10 -4.54 -3.22 0.41
N ALA A 11 -5.24 -3.30 -0.73
CA ALA A 11 -4.62 -3.24 -2.05
C ALA A 11 -5.55 -2.57 -3.07
N THR A 12 -4.96 -1.85 -4.01
CA THR A 12 -5.66 -1.34 -5.19
C THR A 12 -5.61 -2.38 -6.32
N PRO A 13 -6.52 -2.31 -7.31
CA PRO A 13 -6.33 -3.02 -8.56
C PRO A 13 -5.09 -2.49 -9.30
N LEU A 14 -4.56 -3.28 -10.24
CA LEU A 14 -3.54 -2.78 -11.16
C LEU A 14 -4.16 -1.68 -12.03
N VAL A 15 -3.52 -0.50 -12.04
CA VAL A 15 -3.97 0.65 -12.82
C VAL A 15 -3.10 0.78 -14.06
N ASN A 16 -3.75 0.87 -15.23
CA ASN A 16 -3.08 1.05 -16.52
C ASN A 16 -2.60 2.50 -16.71
N PRO A 17 -1.66 2.75 -17.64
CA PRO A 17 -1.21 4.10 -17.96
C PRO A 17 -2.38 5.06 -18.20
N GLN A 18 -2.23 6.31 -17.73
CA GLN A 18 -3.22 7.39 -17.86
C GLN A 18 -4.56 7.17 -17.13
N LYS A 19 -4.67 6.11 -16.33
CA LYS A 19 -5.82 5.88 -15.44
C LYS A 19 -5.47 6.21 -13.99
N THR A 20 -6.51 6.49 -13.22
CA THR A 20 -6.40 6.81 -11.78
C THR A 20 -7.37 5.92 -11.01
N PHE A 21 -6.95 5.49 -9.82
CA PHE A 21 -7.79 4.82 -8.85
C PHE A 21 -7.55 5.44 -7.48
N SER A 22 -8.63 5.67 -6.72
CA SER A 22 -8.57 6.23 -5.37
C SER A 22 -9.28 5.28 -4.41
N MET A 23 -8.75 5.17 -3.19
CA MET A 23 -9.31 4.35 -2.12
C MET A 23 -9.21 5.10 -0.80
N THR A 24 -10.26 4.99 0.01
CA THR A 24 -10.27 5.49 1.38
C THR A 24 -10.10 4.32 2.33
N ILE A 25 -9.20 4.46 3.29
CA ILE A 25 -8.97 3.48 4.35
C ILE A 25 -9.13 4.15 5.72
N ASN A 26 -9.50 3.36 6.72
CA ASN A 26 -9.40 3.80 8.11
C ASN A 26 -7.93 3.72 8.53
N VAL A 27 -7.45 4.76 9.21
CA VAL A 27 -6.09 4.74 9.77
C VAL A 27 -6.03 3.67 10.86
N PRO A 28 -5.02 2.78 10.84
CA PRO A 28 -4.86 1.78 11.90
C PRO A 28 -4.71 2.42 13.29
N ASP A 29 -5.31 1.81 14.31
CA ASP A 29 -5.21 2.30 15.69
C ASP A 29 -3.80 2.13 16.28
N ASN A 30 -3.05 1.15 15.77
CA ASN A 30 -1.71 0.87 16.26
C ASN A 30 -0.70 1.84 15.64
N VAL A 31 -0.01 2.59 16.50
CA VAL A 31 1.14 3.42 16.13
C VAL A 31 2.21 2.54 15.49
N GLY A 32 2.81 3.01 14.40
CA GLY A 32 3.85 2.26 13.71
C GLY A 32 4.07 2.65 12.25
N ASP A 33 4.98 1.90 11.62
CA ASP A 33 5.36 2.04 10.23
C ASP A 33 4.58 1.03 9.38
N TYR A 34 3.79 1.54 8.44
CA TYR A 34 2.97 0.77 7.52
C TYR A 34 3.53 0.91 6.11
N PRO A 35 4.36 -0.05 5.64
CA PRO A 35 4.94 0.02 4.31
C PRO A 35 3.87 -0.21 3.24
N TYR A 36 3.97 0.53 2.14
CA TYR A 36 3.19 0.29 0.93
C TYR A 36 4.14 0.16 -0.27
N ILE A 37 3.78 -0.72 -1.20
CA ILE A 37 4.59 -1.03 -2.37
C ILE A 37 3.75 -1.11 -3.63
N CYS A 38 4.35 -0.85 -4.79
CA CYS A 38 3.84 -1.37 -6.05
C CYS A 38 4.28 -2.83 -6.20
N SER A 39 3.34 -3.75 -6.02
CA SER A 39 3.59 -5.20 -6.12
C SER A 39 3.66 -5.73 -7.56
N PHE A 40 3.73 -4.84 -8.56
CA PHE A 40 4.05 -5.25 -9.93
C PHE A 40 5.47 -5.83 -9.95
N PRO A 41 5.71 -6.97 -10.62
CA PRO A 41 7.01 -7.64 -10.59
C PRO A 41 8.19 -6.68 -10.86
N GLY A 42 9.08 -6.56 -9.87
CA GLY A 42 10.27 -5.70 -9.93
C GLY A 42 10.07 -4.23 -9.53
N HIS A 43 8.85 -3.70 -9.54
CA HIS A 43 8.60 -2.27 -9.31
C HIS A 43 8.84 -1.84 -7.86
N TRP A 44 8.53 -2.71 -6.89
CA TRP A 44 8.70 -2.45 -5.46
C TRP A 44 10.10 -1.98 -5.05
N ARG A 45 11.13 -2.29 -5.84
CA ARG A 45 12.52 -1.88 -5.58
C ARG A 45 12.70 -0.36 -5.55
N ILE A 46 11.88 0.36 -6.31
CA ILE A 46 11.89 1.84 -6.38
C ILE A 46 10.54 2.40 -5.92
N MET A 47 9.44 1.73 -6.28
CA MET A 47 8.09 2.14 -5.94
C MET A 47 7.65 1.57 -4.59
N ASN A 48 8.18 2.15 -3.52
CA ASN A 48 7.81 1.84 -2.14
C ASN A 48 7.77 3.12 -1.30
N GLY A 49 7.10 3.06 -0.16
CA GLY A 49 7.08 4.12 0.83
C GLY A 49 6.54 3.60 2.16
N VAL A 50 6.55 4.47 3.17
CA VAL A 50 6.09 4.14 4.53
C VAL A 50 5.08 5.17 4.99
N MET A 51 3.87 4.72 5.31
CA MET A 51 2.88 5.52 6.04
C MET A 51 3.18 5.39 7.53
N LYS A 52 3.46 6.49 8.21
CA LYS A 52 3.72 6.50 9.65
C LYS A 52 2.48 6.91 10.40
N VAL A 53 1.98 6.02 11.26
CA VAL A 53 0.94 6.34 12.25
C VAL A 53 1.67 6.76 13.51
N ILE A 54 1.54 8.03 13.91
CA ILE A 54 2.18 8.59 15.10
C ILE A 54 1.14 8.84 16.19
N ALA A 55 1.57 8.76 17.45
CA ALA A 55 0.76 9.18 18.57
C ALA A 55 0.42 10.67 18.45
N LYS A 56 -0.75 11.03 18.94
CA LYS A 56 -1.22 12.42 18.97
C LYS A 56 -0.42 13.27 19.94
#